data_AF-A0A017HN07-F1
#
_entry.id   AF-A0A017HN07-F1
#
_cell.length_a   1.000
_cell.length_b   1.000
_cell.length_c   1.000
_cell.angle_alpha   90.00
_cell.angle_beta   90.00
_cell.angle_gamma   90.00
#
_symmetry.space_group_name_H-M   'P 1'
#
loop_
_entity.id
_entity.type
_entity.pdbx_description
1 polymer ?
#
loop_
_entity_poly.entity_id
_entity_poly.type
_entity_poly.pdbx_seq_one_letter_code
_entity_poly.pdbx_strand_id
1 'polypeptide(L)'
;MASSVADACRDADLIVEAVPERLDIKHRVYAEAETTAKPDALIASSTSGIKPTDLQGPLQHPERLLVVHPFNPVYLLPVVEIVGGQQTSEDAIQRAMTFYPTLGMKPVRVRKEIEAFVADRLLEALWREALWLIKDGICTTQELDDIVRYGFGLRWAQLGVFDTYRVAGGEAGMRHFMAQFGPCLSWPWTKLMDVPEFDDVLVDLIAGQSDAQSGHIPIRQLERIRDDNLIAIQKALQANNWGAGEALARHEAALAKDAPEPDWSKPLPTFAIRVPAHWLDYNGHMTESRYLEAFAFATDGFMRMIGTDADAIAAGHSLFTAETHIRHLGEVSRDEDIAITTQVIEAKGKKVHLWHEMREGSRLLATSEHLLIHMDLNARASAEPPPAVRAKLDHVAQAHASLPTPDGLGRHVGQRR
;
A
#
# COMPACT_ATOMS: atom_id res chain seq x y z
N MET A 1 0.78 -6.11 28.84
CA MET A 1 1.92 -5.34 28.30
C MET A 1 3.16 -5.71 29.09
N ALA A 2 4.33 -5.73 28.45
CA ALA A 2 5.59 -6.01 29.13
C ALA A 2 5.95 -4.89 30.14
N SER A 3 6.67 -5.24 31.20
CA SER A 3 7.09 -4.32 32.27
C SER A 3 8.42 -3.61 32.02
N SER A 4 9.20 -4.06 31.03
CA SER A 4 10.53 -3.54 30.69
C SER A 4 10.87 -3.85 29.22
N VAL A 5 11.95 -3.26 28.69
CA VAL A 5 12.44 -3.60 27.33
C VAL A 5 12.96 -5.02 27.33
N ALA A 6 13.69 -5.42 28.37
CA ALA A 6 14.18 -6.78 28.54
C ALA A 6 13.04 -7.82 28.50
N ASP A 7 11.94 -7.58 29.20
CA ASP A 7 10.80 -8.51 29.17
C ASP A 7 10.15 -8.58 27.79
N ALA A 8 10.09 -7.47 27.05
CA ALA A 8 9.54 -7.43 25.70
C ALA A 8 10.41 -8.18 24.67
N CYS A 9 11.74 -8.22 24.88
CA CYS A 9 12.69 -8.80 23.93
C CYS A 9 12.93 -10.31 24.10
N ARG A 10 12.51 -10.90 25.22
CA ARG A 10 12.89 -12.27 25.63
C ARG A 10 12.63 -13.35 24.58
N ASP A 11 11.47 -13.31 23.94
CA ASP A 11 11.06 -14.30 22.94
C ASP A 11 11.05 -13.74 21.51
N ALA A 12 11.54 -12.51 21.31
CA ALA A 12 11.47 -11.81 20.04
C ALA A 12 12.50 -12.35 19.03
N ASP A 13 12.07 -12.58 17.79
CA ASP A 13 12.95 -12.91 16.67
C ASP A 13 13.45 -11.66 15.92
N LEU A 14 12.71 -10.56 16.04
CA LEU A 14 13.03 -9.23 15.56
C LEU A 14 12.68 -8.19 16.63
N ILE A 15 13.64 -7.32 16.93
CA ILE A 15 13.50 -6.19 17.83
C ILE A 15 13.63 -4.92 16.99
N VAL A 16 12.61 -4.06 17.02
CA VAL A 16 12.62 -2.77 16.32
C VAL A 16 12.81 -1.65 17.34
N GLU A 17 13.89 -0.90 17.20
CA GLU A 17 14.17 0.28 18.01
C GLU A 17 13.67 1.53 17.28
N ALA A 18 12.76 2.27 17.93
CA ALA A 18 12.14 3.50 17.42
C ALA A 18 12.06 4.60 18.50
N VAL A 19 13.10 4.74 19.31
CA VAL A 19 13.26 5.83 20.30
C VAL A 19 13.82 7.10 19.63
N PRO A 20 13.82 8.26 20.31
CA PRO A 20 14.32 9.51 19.74
C PRO A 20 15.73 9.39 19.15
N GLU A 21 16.04 10.27 18.19
CA GLU A 21 17.27 10.29 17.42
C GLU A 21 18.49 10.77 18.23
N ARG A 22 18.83 10.00 19.26
CA ARG A 22 19.91 10.25 20.20
C ARG A 22 20.67 8.97 20.50
N LEU A 23 21.96 8.97 20.16
CA LEU A 23 22.82 7.80 20.24
C LEU A 23 22.87 7.19 21.66
N ASP A 24 22.96 8.03 22.69
CA ASP A 24 23.00 7.62 24.09
C ASP A 24 21.71 6.94 24.58
N ILE A 25 20.55 7.31 24.02
CA ILE A 25 19.27 6.67 24.35
C ILE A 25 19.20 5.32 23.65
N LYS A 26 19.51 5.28 22.34
CA LYS A 26 19.51 4.04 21.54
C LYS A 26 20.43 2.98 22.14
N HIS A 27 21.66 3.36 22.49
CA HIS A 27 22.63 2.49 23.15
C HIS A 27 22.12 1.88 24.47
N ARG A 28 21.42 2.65 25.30
CA ARG A 28 20.82 2.13 26.54
C ARG A 28 19.72 1.11 26.27
N VAL A 29 18.87 1.36 25.27
CA VAL A 29 17.79 0.44 24.87
C VAL A 29 18.37 -0.87 24.33
N TYR A 30 19.43 -0.80 23.51
CA TYR A 30 20.13 -1.97 23.00
C TYR A 30 20.73 -2.81 24.12
N ALA A 31 21.45 -2.17 25.06
CA ALA A 31 22.04 -2.86 26.18
C ALA A 31 21.00 -3.57 27.06
N GLU A 32 19.84 -2.94 27.29
CA GLU A 32 18.73 -3.58 28.02
C GLU A 32 18.14 -4.76 27.23
N ALA A 33 17.91 -4.59 25.92
CA ALA A 33 17.39 -5.65 25.05
C ALA A 33 18.31 -6.88 25.00
N GLU A 34 19.63 -6.70 24.92
CA GLU A 34 20.60 -7.81 24.87
C GLU A 34 20.61 -8.68 26.13
N THR A 35 20.11 -8.20 27.27
CA THR A 35 20.09 -8.98 28.51
C THR A 35 19.22 -10.23 28.42
N THR A 36 18.22 -10.23 27.54
CA THR A 36 17.20 -11.28 27.44
C THR A 36 16.90 -11.70 26.00
N ALA A 37 17.25 -10.89 25.01
CA ALA A 37 17.03 -11.22 23.60
C ALA A 37 17.71 -12.54 23.22
N LYS A 38 17.03 -13.35 22.39
CA LYS A 38 17.64 -14.55 21.79
C LYS A 38 18.96 -14.17 21.09
N PRO A 39 20.03 -14.99 21.13
CA PRO A 39 21.30 -14.66 20.50
C PRO A 39 21.20 -14.35 19.00
N ASP A 40 20.23 -14.96 18.31
CA ASP A 40 19.97 -14.80 16.88
C ASP A 40 18.87 -13.79 16.56
N ALA A 41 18.27 -13.10 17.54
CA ALA A 41 17.28 -12.04 17.29
C ALA A 41 17.90 -10.90 16.48
N LEU A 42 17.23 -10.46 15.42
CA LEU A 42 17.65 -9.26 14.69
C LEU A 42 17.33 -8.01 15.52
N ILE A 43 18.25 -7.04 15.51
CA ILE A 43 18.01 -5.71 16.07
C ILE A 43 17.99 -4.72 14.90
N ALA A 44 16.82 -4.15 14.62
CA ALA A 44 16.59 -3.19 13.56
C ALA A 44 16.36 -1.80 14.16
N SER A 45 17.28 -0.86 13.93
CA SER A 45 17.07 0.55 14.29
C SER A 45 16.29 1.27 13.19
N SER A 46 15.32 2.09 13.58
CA SER A 46 14.57 2.96 12.66
C SER A 46 15.20 4.35 12.48
N THR A 47 16.46 4.53 12.88
CA THR A 47 17.20 5.80 12.72
C THR A 47 17.15 6.27 11.26
N SER A 48 17.16 7.59 11.07
CA SER A 48 17.16 8.23 9.76
C SER A 48 18.55 8.69 9.32
N GLY A 49 19.46 8.91 10.29
CA GLY A 49 20.77 9.50 9.99
C GLY A 49 21.99 8.81 10.58
N ILE A 50 21.84 8.05 11.67
CA ILE A 50 22.98 7.50 12.42
C ILE A 50 23.52 6.26 11.70
N LYS A 51 24.83 6.20 11.49
CA LYS A 51 25.46 5.02 10.87
C LYS A 51 25.28 3.79 11.76
N PRO A 52 24.98 2.61 11.18
CA PRO A 52 24.87 1.39 11.97
C PRO A 52 26.17 1.07 12.74
N THR A 53 27.35 1.38 12.22
CA THR A 53 28.62 1.21 12.97
C THR A 53 28.65 2.01 14.27
N ASP A 54 28.08 3.22 14.31
CA ASP A 54 28.02 4.02 15.52
C ASP A 54 27.01 3.43 16.53
N LEU A 55 25.93 2.80 16.04
CA LEU A 55 24.97 2.06 16.86
C LEU A 55 25.55 0.77 17.44
N GLN A 56 26.50 0.13 16.75
CA GLN A 56 27.11 -1.14 17.14
C GLN A 56 28.04 -1.05 18.35
N GLY A 57 28.59 0.13 18.64
CA GLY A 57 29.65 0.32 19.64
C GLY A 57 29.49 -0.42 20.99
N PRO A 58 28.33 -0.33 21.68
CA PRO A 58 28.16 -0.94 23.00
C PRO A 58 27.62 -2.39 22.97
N LEU A 59 27.29 -2.92 21.79
CA LEU A 59 26.66 -4.25 21.67
C LEU A 59 27.67 -5.37 21.90
N GLN A 60 27.23 -6.43 22.58
CA GLN A 60 27.95 -7.70 22.71
C GLN A 60 27.86 -8.52 21.42
N HIS A 61 26.72 -8.44 20.73
CA HIS A 61 26.45 -9.14 19.46
C HIS A 61 26.11 -8.15 18.34
N PRO A 62 27.07 -7.30 17.89
CA PRO A 62 26.82 -6.27 16.89
C PRO A 62 26.47 -6.83 15.50
N GLU A 63 26.78 -8.10 15.24
CA GLU A 63 26.57 -8.77 13.95
C GLU A 63 25.11 -8.95 13.53
N ARG A 64 24.19 -8.82 14.47
CA ARG A 64 22.73 -8.89 14.26
C ARG A 64 22.04 -7.53 14.28
N LEU A 65 22.79 -6.44 14.53
CA LEU A 65 22.27 -5.08 14.41
C LEU A 65 22.39 -4.59 12.97
N LEU A 66 21.31 -4.00 12.46
CA LEU A 66 21.25 -3.27 11.21
C LEU A 66 20.29 -2.08 11.35
N VAL A 67 20.37 -1.13 10.42
CA VAL A 67 19.33 -0.14 10.25
C VAL A 67 18.30 -0.67 9.27
N VAL A 68 17.03 -0.49 9.63
CA VAL A 68 15.88 -0.64 8.74
C VAL A 68 15.12 0.67 8.83
N HIS A 69 15.42 1.59 7.91
CA HIS A 69 14.84 2.93 7.89
C HIS A 69 13.53 2.92 7.07
N PRO A 70 12.35 3.04 7.71
CA PRO A 70 11.08 3.12 7.01
C PRO A 70 10.73 4.57 6.66
N PHE A 71 9.71 4.74 5.80
CA PHE A 71 9.27 6.06 5.36
C PHE A 71 7.90 6.38 5.95
N ASN A 72 7.75 7.60 6.48
CA ASN A 72 6.48 8.03 7.06
C ASN A 72 5.49 8.47 5.96
N PRO A 73 4.23 7.98 5.93
CA PRO A 73 3.61 7.05 6.88
C PRO A 73 4.02 5.59 6.67
N VAL A 74 4.53 4.95 7.72
CA VAL A 74 5.13 3.59 7.65
C VAL A 74 4.12 2.54 7.20
N TYR A 75 2.84 2.71 7.53
CA TYR A 75 1.78 1.78 7.11
C TYR A 75 1.33 1.95 5.65
N LEU A 76 1.82 2.97 4.93
CA LEU A 76 1.45 3.24 3.53
C LEU A 76 2.64 3.16 2.57
N LEU A 77 3.81 3.68 2.96
CA LEU A 77 4.97 3.72 2.08
C LEU A 77 5.76 2.41 2.22
N PRO A 78 5.83 1.57 1.17
CA PRO A 78 6.33 0.21 1.34
C PRO A 78 7.85 0.14 1.44
N VAL A 79 8.59 1.14 0.99
CA VAL A 79 10.05 1.06 0.91
C VAL A 79 10.68 1.10 2.32
N VAL A 80 11.71 0.30 2.53
CA VAL A 80 12.60 0.40 3.70
C VAL A 80 14.06 0.31 3.26
N GLU A 81 14.92 1.19 3.76
CA GLU A 81 16.37 1.10 3.52
C GLU A 81 16.99 0.15 4.53
N ILE A 82 17.65 -0.90 4.04
CA ILE A 82 18.39 -1.87 4.86
C ILE A 82 19.87 -1.53 4.79
N VAL A 83 20.46 -1.15 5.92
CA VAL A 83 21.85 -0.68 6.02
C VAL A 83 22.59 -1.48 7.07
N GLY A 84 23.62 -2.22 6.65
CA GLY A 84 24.54 -2.91 7.55
C GLY A 84 25.71 -2.01 7.95
N GLY A 85 26.14 -2.12 9.20
CA GLY A 85 27.38 -1.52 9.70
C GLY A 85 28.58 -2.42 9.41
N GLN A 86 29.75 -2.03 9.89
CA GLN A 86 31.01 -2.75 9.65
C GLN A 86 31.02 -4.17 10.24
N GLN A 87 30.31 -4.38 11.35
CA GLN A 87 30.25 -5.68 12.02
C GLN A 87 28.99 -6.47 11.67
N THR A 88 28.03 -5.88 10.93
CA THR A 88 26.78 -6.55 10.59
C THR A 88 27.07 -7.76 9.69
N SER A 89 26.54 -8.92 10.06
CA SER A 89 26.68 -10.13 9.26
C SER A 89 25.85 -10.05 7.97
N GLU A 90 26.34 -10.69 6.91
CA GLU A 90 25.57 -10.83 5.67
C GLU A 90 24.28 -11.65 5.89
N ASP A 91 24.32 -12.61 6.83
CA ASP A 91 23.14 -13.38 7.24
C ASP A 91 22.04 -12.47 7.82
N ALA A 92 22.40 -11.54 8.72
CA ALA A 92 21.43 -10.60 9.28
C ALA A 92 20.78 -9.71 8.21
N ILE A 93 21.56 -9.23 7.25
CA ILE A 93 21.05 -8.48 6.09
C ILE A 93 20.10 -9.35 5.27
N GLN A 94 20.49 -10.58 4.94
CA GLN A 94 19.67 -11.48 4.12
C GLN A 94 18.37 -11.89 4.81
N ARG A 95 18.40 -12.14 6.13
CA ARG A 95 17.21 -12.39 6.94
C ARG A 95 16.26 -11.19 6.91
N ALA A 96 16.76 -9.97 7.08
CA ALA A 96 15.94 -8.77 6.98
C ALA A 96 15.36 -8.58 5.56
N MET A 97 16.18 -8.78 4.51
CA MET A 97 15.73 -8.73 3.11
C MET A 97 14.63 -9.77 2.80
N THR A 98 14.57 -10.87 3.54
CA THR A 98 13.57 -11.93 3.37
C THR A 98 12.33 -11.70 4.24
N PHE A 99 12.52 -11.17 5.45
CA PHE A 99 11.46 -10.94 6.42
C PHE A 99 10.56 -9.76 6.05
N TYR A 100 11.13 -8.58 5.74
CA TYR A 100 10.32 -7.38 5.50
C TYR A 100 9.30 -7.49 4.35
N PRO A 101 9.55 -8.23 3.25
CA PRO A 101 8.52 -8.52 2.25
C PRO A 101 7.27 -9.22 2.78
N THR A 102 7.36 -10.03 3.84
CA THR A 102 6.18 -10.68 4.43
C THR A 102 5.25 -9.67 5.12
N LEU A 103 5.79 -8.52 5.53
CA LEU A 103 5.04 -7.39 6.08
C LEU A 103 4.52 -6.43 5.00
N GLY A 104 4.68 -6.77 3.72
CA GLY A 104 4.30 -5.90 2.60
C GLY A 104 5.36 -4.83 2.25
N MET A 105 6.50 -4.83 2.92
CA MET A 105 7.57 -3.85 2.67
C MET A 105 8.45 -4.25 1.47
N LYS A 106 9.05 -3.26 0.82
CA LYS A 106 10.01 -3.36 -0.26
C LYS A 106 11.40 -2.99 0.26
N PRO A 107 12.19 -3.96 0.73
CA PRO A 107 13.53 -3.65 1.24
C PRO A 107 14.48 -3.27 0.11
N VAL A 108 15.29 -2.24 0.35
CA VAL A 108 16.34 -1.75 -0.53
C VAL A 108 17.66 -1.77 0.24
N ARG A 109 18.59 -2.62 -0.19
CA ARG A 109 19.92 -2.72 0.44
C ARG A 109 20.76 -1.50 0.09
N VAL A 110 21.12 -0.72 1.11
CA VAL A 110 22.19 0.29 1.02
C VAL A 110 23.52 -0.43 1.18
N ARG A 111 24.31 -0.46 0.11
CA ARG A 111 25.49 -1.33 0.00
C ARG A 111 26.65 -0.92 0.92
N LYS A 112 26.70 0.35 1.30
CA LYS A 112 27.73 0.93 2.17
C LYS A 112 27.05 1.92 3.10
N GLU A 113 27.30 1.81 4.39
CA GLU A 113 26.82 2.83 5.33
C GLU A 113 27.35 4.22 4.94
N ILE A 114 26.49 5.19 5.17
CA ILE A 114 26.75 6.62 5.01
C ILE A 114 25.73 7.33 5.89
N GLU A 115 26.09 8.50 6.43
CA GLU A 115 25.16 9.36 7.15
C GLU A 115 23.98 9.73 6.23
N ALA A 116 22.76 9.66 6.79
CA ALA A 116 21.49 9.94 6.09
C ALA A 116 21.20 9.02 4.88
N PHE A 117 21.90 7.88 4.78
CA PHE A 117 21.65 6.80 3.81
C PHE A 117 21.51 7.29 2.36
N VAL A 118 20.54 6.80 1.58
CA VAL A 118 20.33 7.25 0.19
C VAL A 118 19.20 8.26 0.14
N ALA A 119 18.06 7.94 0.74
CA ALA A 119 16.87 8.76 0.58
C ALA A 119 16.96 10.12 1.25
N ASP A 120 17.36 10.19 2.53
CA ASP A 120 17.45 11.47 3.23
C ASP A 120 18.52 12.37 2.61
N ARG A 121 19.60 11.82 2.05
CA ARG A 121 20.56 12.61 1.27
C ARG A 121 19.93 13.27 0.04
N LEU A 122 19.04 12.57 -0.67
CA LEU A 122 18.33 13.12 -1.84
C LEU A 122 17.28 14.15 -1.42
N LEU A 123 16.53 13.87 -0.34
CA LEU A 123 15.55 14.80 0.22
C LEU A 123 16.23 16.07 0.74
N GLU A 124 17.34 15.92 1.44
CA GLU A 124 18.13 17.04 1.95
C GLU A 124 18.75 17.86 0.82
N ALA A 125 19.25 17.23 -0.25
CA ALA A 125 19.76 17.96 -1.41
C ALA A 125 18.68 18.84 -2.05
N LEU A 126 17.45 18.32 -2.22
CA LEU A 126 16.32 19.10 -2.73
C LEU A 126 15.94 20.22 -1.75
N TRP A 127 15.91 19.92 -0.45
CA TRP A 127 15.51 20.89 0.57
C TRP A 127 16.51 22.05 0.69
N ARG A 128 17.81 21.75 0.67
CA ARG A 128 18.86 22.78 0.71
C ARG A 128 18.79 23.72 -0.50
N GLU A 129 18.42 23.24 -1.68
CA GLU A 129 18.21 24.10 -2.86
C GLU A 129 17.01 25.03 -2.63
N ALA A 130 15.91 24.45 -2.16
CA ALA A 130 14.68 25.19 -1.91
C ALA A 130 14.88 26.32 -0.90
N LEU A 131 15.68 26.11 0.15
CA LEU A 131 16.04 27.15 1.12
C LEU A 131 16.72 28.35 0.46
N TRP A 132 17.66 28.12 -0.45
CA TRP A 132 18.33 29.20 -1.17
C TRP A 132 17.39 29.92 -2.14
N LEU A 133 16.58 29.18 -2.89
CA LEU A 133 15.60 29.76 -3.81
C LEU A 133 14.61 30.68 -3.10
N ILE A 134 14.15 30.30 -1.91
CA ILE A 134 13.23 31.11 -1.10
C ILE A 134 13.96 32.31 -0.49
N LYS A 135 15.13 32.09 0.13
CA LYS A 135 15.92 33.15 0.76
C LYS A 135 16.30 34.26 -0.24
N ASP A 136 16.69 33.87 -1.45
CA ASP A 136 17.11 34.81 -2.49
C ASP A 136 15.90 35.40 -3.25
N GLY A 137 14.67 35.06 -2.85
CA GLY A 137 13.43 35.62 -3.39
C GLY A 137 13.09 35.16 -4.80
N ILE A 138 13.62 34.01 -5.24
CA ILE A 138 13.34 33.42 -6.55
C ILE A 138 11.90 32.88 -6.61
N CYS A 139 11.43 32.32 -5.50
CA CYS A 139 10.05 31.86 -5.33
C CYS A 139 9.63 31.86 -3.86
N THR A 140 8.33 31.72 -3.61
CA THR A 140 7.75 31.44 -2.30
C THR A 140 7.66 29.94 -2.02
N THR A 141 7.40 29.54 -0.78
CA THR A 141 7.14 28.12 -0.43
C THR A 141 6.02 27.52 -1.28
N GLN A 142 4.94 28.28 -1.52
CA GLN A 142 3.81 27.82 -2.32
C GLN A 142 4.18 27.61 -3.79
N GLU A 143 4.88 28.56 -4.40
CA GLU A 143 5.29 28.43 -5.81
C GLU A 143 6.26 27.26 -6.01
N LEU A 144 7.17 27.05 -5.04
CA LEU A 144 8.07 25.90 -5.06
C LEU A 144 7.29 24.59 -4.96
N ASP A 145 6.38 24.48 -3.99
CA ASP A 145 5.52 23.30 -3.82
C ASP A 145 4.63 23.05 -5.03
N ASP A 146 4.10 24.10 -5.66
CA ASP A 146 3.30 24.03 -6.89
C ASP A 146 4.11 23.41 -8.04
N ILE A 147 5.37 23.82 -8.22
CA ILE A 147 6.27 23.23 -9.23
C ILE A 147 6.51 21.73 -8.94
N VAL A 148 6.64 21.34 -7.68
CA VAL A 148 6.80 19.92 -7.31
C VAL A 148 5.49 19.15 -7.57
N ARG A 149 4.37 19.57 -6.97
CA ARG A 149 3.11 18.81 -6.94
C ARG A 149 2.38 18.77 -8.29
N TYR A 150 2.56 19.80 -9.13
CA TYR A 150 1.98 19.85 -10.47
C TYR A 150 2.98 19.52 -11.60
N GLY A 151 4.27 19.44 -11.29
CA GLY A 151 5.33 19.19 -12.26
C GLY A 151 6.00 17.84 -12.06
N PHE A 152 7.25 17.86 -11.58
CA PHE A 152 8.09 16.66 -11.58
C PHE A 152 7.73 15.65 -10.49
N GLY A 153 7.05 16.05 -9.41
CA GLY A 153 6.59 15.13 -8.36
C GLY A 153 5.62 14.06 -8.89
N LEU A 154 4.75 14.42 -9.85
CA LEU A 154 3.87 13.45 -10.52
C LEU A 154 4.64 12.40 -11.32
N ARG A 155 5.77 12.78 -11.92
CA ARG A 155 6.66 11.82 -12.61
C ARG A 155 7.36 10.92 -11.61
N TRP A 156 7.83 11.47 -10.49
CA TRP A 156 8.53 10.71 -9.45
C TRP A 156 7.64 9.71 -8.72
N ALA A 157 6.33 9.97 -8.64
CA ALA A 157 5.37 9.03 -8.06
C ALA A 157 5.33 7.67 -8.78
N GLN A 158 5.72 7.62 -10.07
CA GLN A 158 5.70 6.39 -10.87
C GLN A 158 7.07 5.98 -11.43
N LEU A 159 8.01 6.93 -11.64
CA LEU A 159 9.34 6.66 -12.17
C LEU A 159 10.42 7.30 -11.30
N GLY A 160 11.41 6.52 -10.91
CA GLY A 160 12.60 7.06 -10.25
C GLY A 160 13.39 8.03 -11.14
N VAL A 161 14.38 8.70 -10.56
CA VAL A 161 15.20 9.72 -11.24
C VAL A 161 15.79 9.21 -12.56
N PHE A 162 16.39 8.01 -12.53
CA PHE A 162 17.05 7.45 -13.71
C PHE A 162 16.07 6.98 -14.78
N ASP A 163 14.92 6.42 -14.43
CA ASP A 163 13.92 6.03 -15.43
C ASP A 163 13.26 7.25 -16.06
N THR A 164 13.01 8.30 -15.28
CA THR A 164 12.52 9.59 -15.79
C THR A 164 13.46 10.16 -16.87
N TYR A 165 14.76 10.14 -16.63
CA TYR A 165 15.76 10.61 -17.60
C TYR A 165 16.01 9.62 -18.73
N ARG A 166 15.82 8.32 -18.50
CA ARG A 166 15.85 7.32 -19.57
C ARG A 166 14.76 7.60 -20.60
N VAL A 167 13.54 7.87 -20.15
CA VAL A 167 12.41 8.26 -21.02
C VAL A 167 12.72 9.55 -21.76
N ALA A 168 13.32 10.54 -21.10
CA ALA A 168 13.74 11.79 -21.74
C ALA A 168 14.82 11.59 -22.83
N GLY A 169 15.62 10.52 -22.74
CA GLY A 169 16.58 10.11 -23.77
C GLY A 169 15.96 9.40 -24.98
N GLY A 170 14.65 9.13 -24.97
CA GLY A 170 13.94 8.41 -26.03
C GLY A 170 14.46 6.97 -26.23
N GLU A 171 14.29 6.42 -27.43
CA GLU A 171 14.69 5.04 -27.77
C GLU A 171 16.20 4.79 -27.60
N ALA A 172 17.02 5.83 -27.77
CA ALA A 172 18.47 5.75 -27.54
C ALA A 172 18.84 5.75 -26.04
N GLY A 173 17.87 6.02 -25.17
CA GLY A 173 17.92 5.84 -23.72
C GLY A 173 18.90 6.76 -22.99
N MET A 174 19.33 6.32 -21.81
CA MET A 174 20.14 7.13 -20.89
C MET A 174 21.44 7.66 -21.50
N ARG A 175 22.10 6.88 -22.37
CA ARG A 175 23.35 7.33 -23.01
C ARG A 175 23.12 8.56 -23.87
N HIS A 176 22.01 8.61 -24.60
CA HIS A 176 21.65 9.77 -25.42
C HIS A 176 21.31 10.98 -24.55
N PHE A 177 20.49 10.78 -23.51
CA PHE A 177 20.21 11.83 -22.53
C PHE A 177 21.49 12.41 -21.92
N MET A 178 22.42 11.56 -21.49
CA MET A 178 23.71 11.99 -20.95
C MET A 178 24.59 12.70 -21.99
N ALA A 179 24.55 12.30 -23.27
CA ALA A 179 25.30 13.01 -24.31
C ALA A 179 24.73 14.42 -24.57
N GLN A 180 23.41 14.56 -24.50
CA GLN A 180 22.71 15.83 -24.73
C GLN A 180 22.84 16.80 -23.54
N PHE A 181 22.60 16.31 -22.32
CA PHE A 181 22.52 17.16 -21.12
C PHE A 181 23.75 17.04 -20.22
N GLY A 182 24.61 16.04 -20.40
CA GLY A 182 25.85 15.87 -19.64
C GLY A 182 26.77 17.09 -19.65
N PRO A 183 26.93 17.84 -20.77
CA PRO A 183 27.69 19.08 -20.76
C PRO A 183 27.17 20.12 -19.74
N CYS A 184 25.84 20.16 -19.51
CA CYS A 184 25.21 21.08 -18.56
C CYS A 184 25.50 20.72 -17.10
N LEU A 185 25.88 19.48 -16.78
CA LEU A 185 26.25 19.08 -15.42
C LEU A 185 27.49 19.81 -14.88
N SER A 186 28.32 20.34 -15.79
CA SER A 186 29.47 21.17 -15.40
C SER A 186 29.09 22.61 -15.05
N TRP A 187 27.90 23.05 -15.46
CA TRP A 187 27.42 24.41 -15.22
C TRP A 187 27.09 24.58 -13.73
N PRO A 188 27.31 25.77 -13.17
CA PRO A 188 27.11 26.02 -11.74
C PRO A 188 25.63 26.26 -11.42
N TRP A 189 24.72 25.41 -11.92
CA TRP A 189 23.29 25.53 -11.65
C TRP A 189 22.97 25.27 -10.18
N THR A 190 23.51 24.18 -9.64
CA THR A 190 23.34 23.79 -8.23
C THR A 190 24.60 23.04 -7.78
N LYS A 191 25.24 23.44 -6.68
CA LYS A 191 26.38 22.72 -6.07
C LYS A 191 26.29 22.81 -4.55
N LEU A 192 25.22 22.25 -4.00
CA LEU A 192 24.90 22.44 -2.59
C LEU A 192 25.85 21.68 -1.68
N MET A 193 26.77 22.42 -1.10
CA MET A 193 27.54 22.04 0.09
C MET A 193 27.27 22.99 1.26
N ASP A 194 26.50 24.05 1.03
CA ASP A 194 26.22 25.14 1.96
C ASP A 194 24.70 25.33 2.12
N VAL A 195 24.30 25.88 3.25
CA VAL A 195 22.91 26.26 3.55
C VAL A 195 22.89 27.75 3.89
N PRO A 196 21.76 28.45 3.71
CA PRO A 196 21.61 29.76 4.29
C PRO A 196 21.98 29.80 5.77
N GLU A 197 22.41 30.97 6.26
CA GLU A 197 22.48 31.20 7.70
C GLU A 197 21.11 30.87 8.32
N PHE A 198 21.11 29.85 9.20
CA PHE A 198 19.90 29.35 9.83
C PHE A 198 19.62 30.17 11.09
N ASP A 199 19.10 31.37 10.88
CA ASP A 199 18.73 32.33 11.91
C ASP A 199 17.20 32.46 12.07
N ASP A 200 16.77 33.18 13.09
CA ASP A 200 15.34 33.41 13.36
C ASP A 200 14.64 34.14 12.19
N VAL A 201 15.38 34.95 11.42
CA VAL A 201 14.83 35.68 10.26
C VAL A 201 14.42 34.71 9.15
N LEU A 202 15.29 33.76 8.80
CA LEU A 202 14.98 32.74 7.81
C LEU A 202 13.88 31.80 8.29
N VAL A 203 13.91 31.43 9.58
CA VAL A 203 12.88 30.58 10.19
C VAL A 203 11.51 31.27 10.12
N ASP A 204 11.41 32.53 10.54
CA ASP A 204 10.17 33.31 10.50
C ASP A 204 9.66 33.50 9.07
N LEU A 205 10.57 33.72 8.11
CA LEU A 205 10.22 33.84 6.68
C LEU A 205 9.55 32.55 6.16
N ILE A 206 10.19 31.40 6.37
CA ILE A 206 9.70 30.12 5.85
C ILE A 206 8.43 29.69 6.59
N ALA A 207 8.43 29.79 7.92
CA ALA A 207 7.27 29.44 8.74
C ALA A 207 6.06 30.32 8.38
N GLY A 208 6.27 31.64 8.26
CA GLY A 208 5.22 32.56 7.85
C GLY A 208 4.64 32.28 6.47
N GLN A 209 5.48 31.94 5.49
CA GLN A 209 5.00 31.55 4.15
C GLN A 209 4.25 30.20 4.17
N SER A 210 4.74 29.22 4.93
CA SER A 210 4.08 27.92 5.11
C SER A 210 2.70 28.05 5.77
N ASP A 211 2.61 28.87 6.83
CA ASP A 211 1.37 29.19 7.53
C ASP A 211 0.37 29.92 6.61
N ALA A 212 0.85 30.88 5.81
CA ALA A 212 -0.01 31.57 4.84
C ALA A 212 -0.57 30.62 3.77
N GLN A 213 0.24 29.68 3.30
CA GLN A 213 -0.15 28.69 2.30
C GLN A 213 -1.19 27.68 2.82
N SER A 214 -0.98 27.14 4.02
CA SER A 214 -1.74 25.97 4.49
C SER A 214 -2.14 25.96 5.97
N GLY A 215 -1.72 26.96 6.76
CA GLY A 215 -1.99 27.03 8.22
C GLY A 215 -3.47 27.15 8.58
N HIS A 216 -4.34 27.47 7.63
CA HIS A 216 -5.79 27.46 7.78
C HIS A 216 -6.42 26.05 7.72
N ILE A 217 -5.63 25.03 7.33
CA ILE A 217 -6.06 23.63 7.25
C ILE A 217 -5.47 22.86 8.44
N PRO A 218 -6.30 22.20 9.27
CA PRO A 218 -5.79 21.38 10.37
C PRO A 218 -4.82 20.29 9.90
N ILE A 219 -3.73 20.06 10.63
CA ILE A 219 -2.72 19.04 10.28
C ILE A 219 -3.34 17.66 10.04
N ARG A 220 -4.27 17.22 10.90
CA ARG A 220 -4.97 15.94 10.71
C ARG A 220 -5.76 15.85 9.39
N GLN A 221 -6.25 16.98 8.88
CA GLN A 221 -6.94 17.03 7.60
C GLN A 221 -5.93 16.93 6.44
N LEU A 222 -4.77 17.59 6.54
CA LEU A 222 -3.69 17.44 5.56
C LEU A 222 -3.15 16.01 5.52
N GLU A 223 -2.98 15.37 6.67
CA GLU A 223 -2.58 13.96 6.78
C GLU A 223 -3.58 13.04 6.06
N ARG A 224 -4.89 13.22 6.30
CA ARG A 224 -5.93 12.46 5.60
C ARG A 224 -5.90 12.67 4.09
N ILE A 225 -5.76 13.92 3.63
CA ILE A 225 -5.66 14.21 2.19
C ILE A 225 -4.43 13.54 1.58
N ARG A 226 -3.27 13.61 2.24
CA ARG A 226 -2.05 12.94 1.80
C ARG A 226 -2.27 11.43 1.70
N ASP A 227 -2.78 10.82 2.76
CA ASP A 227 -2.93 9.37 2.85
C ASP A 227 -3.95 8.83 1.83
N ASP A 228 -5.10 9.49 1.68
CA ASP A 228 -6.12 9.16 0.67
C ASP A 228 -5.51 9.21 -0.75
N ASN A 229 -4.70 10.24 -1.04
CA ASN A 229 -4.02 10.40 -2.33
C ASN A 229 -2.94 9.32 -2.55
N LEU A 230 -2.16 8.99 -1.52
CA LEU A 230 -1.15 7.92 -1.60
C LEU A 230 -1.81 6.57 -1.91
N ILE A 231 -2.93 6.25 -1.26
CA ILE A 231 -3.70 5.03 -1.54
C ILE A 231 -4.21 5.04 -2.99
N ALA A 232 -4.78 6.15 -3.46
CA ALA A 232 -5.27 6.28 -4.83
C ALA A 232 -4.16 6.08 -5.87
N ILE A 233 -2.98 6.68 -5.65
CA ILE A 233 -1.81 6.50 -6.51
C ILE A 233 -1.37 5.04 -6.51
N GLN A 234 -1.24 4.40 -5.35
CA GLN A 234 -0.83 3.00 -5.26
C GLN A 234 -1.80 2.06 -5.98
N LYS A 235 -3.11 2.26 -5.84
CA LYS A 235 -4.13 1.48 -6.57
C LYS A 235 -4.06 1.71 -8.09
N ALA A 236 -3.82 2.94 -8.53
CA ALA A 236 -3.63 3.23 -9.95
C ALA A 236 -2.36 2.53 -10.50
N LEU A 237 -1.28 2.53 -9.74
CA LEU A 237 -0.05 1.81 -10.08
C LEU A 237 -0.25 0.29 -10.06
N GLN A 238 -1.07 -0.23 -9.14
CA GLN A 238 -1.39 -1.65 -9.02
C GLN A 238 -2.11 -2.15 -10.26
N ALA A 239 -3.09 -1.39 -10.76
CA ALA A 239 -3.81 -1.71 -12.00
C ALA A 239 -2.87 -1.79 -13.22
N ASN A 240 -1.72 -1.09 -13.18
CA ASN A 240 -0.69 -1.13 -14.21
C ASN A 240 0.46 -2.10 -13.90
N ASN A 241 0.39 -2.83 -12.78
CA ASN A 241 1.45 -3.71 -12.26
C ASN A 241 2.83 -3.02 -12.22
N TRP A 242 2.90 -1.82 -11.65
CA TRP A 242 4.10 -0.98 -11.68
C TRP A 242 4.50 -0.46 -10.30
N GLY A 243 5.81 -0.33 -10.05
CA GLY A 243 6.36 0.34 -8.87
C GLY A 243 5.75 -0.12 -7.53
N ALA A 244 5.24 0.82 -6.73
CA ALA A 244 4.57 0.52 -5.45
C ALA A 244 3.30 -0.33 -5.63
N GLY A 245 2.64 -0.24 -6.78
CA GLY A 245 1.48 -1.06 -7.11
C GLY A 245 1.80 -2.55 -7.26
N GLU A 246 2.97 -2.90 -7.81
CA GLU A 246 3.44 -4.29 -7.87
C GLU A 246 3.70 -4.83 -6.45
N ALA A 247 4.24 -4.00 -5.55
CA ALA A 247 4.44 -4.38 -4.16
C ALA A 247 3.12 -4.65 -3.43
N LEU A 248 2.12 -3.77 -3.64
CA LEU A 248 0.78 -3.94 -3.11
C LEU A 248 0.12 -5.24 -3.63
N ALA A 249 0.12 -5.47 -4.95
CA ALA A 249 -0.46 -6.68 -5.55
C ALA A 249 0.17 -7.97 -4.98
N ARG A 250 1.50 -7.98 -4.82
CA ARG A 250 2.21 -9.13 -4.25
C ARG A 250 1.82 -9.38 -2.80
N HIS A 251 1.67 -8.32 -2.01
CA HIS A 251 1.27 -8.43 -0.61
C HIS A 251 -0.18 -8.93 -0.48
N GLU A 252 -1.11 -8.39 -1.26
CA GLU A 252 -2.50 -8.86 -1.28
C GLU A 252 -2.61 -10.33 -1.70
N ALA A 253 -1.84 -10.77 -2.70
CA ALA A 253 -1.80 -12.16 -3.10
C ALA A 253 -1.27 -13.10 -2.00
N ALA A 254 -0.27 -12.66 -1.23
CA ALA A 254 0.24 -13.41 -0.08
C ALA A 254 -0.81 -13.51 1.03
N LEU A 255 -1.46 -12.40 1.39
CA LEU A 255 -2.53 -12.39 2.40
C LEU A 255 -3.71 -13.28 1.98
N ALA A 256 -4.07 -13.29 0.70
CA ALA A 256 -5.14 -14.15 0.18
C ALA A 256 -4.80 -15.64 0.29
N LYS A 257 -3.52 -16.01 0.14
CA LYS A 257 -3.06 -17.41 0.27
C LYS A 257 -3.13 -17.93 1.71
N ASP A 258 -2.82 -17.06 2.67
CA ASP A 258 -2.80 -17.41 4.09
C ASP A 258 -4.16 -17.20 4.79
N ALA A 259 -5.17 -16.73 4.05
CA ALA A 259 -6.51 -16.54 4.57
C ALA A 259 -7.14 -17.88 5.00
N PRO A 260 -7.84 -17.93 6.16
CA PRO A 260 -8.51 -19.13 6.60
C PRO A 260 -9.66 -19.48 5.63
N GLU A 261 -9.88 -20.79 5.44
CA GLU A 261 -11.05 -21.27 4.69
C GLU A 261 -12.35 -20.75 5.34
N PRO A 262 -13.28 -20.20 4.54
CA PRO A 262 -14.53 -19.68 5.07
C PRO A 262 -15.43 -20.82 5.57
N ASP A 263 -16.36 -20.48 6.46
CA ASP A 263 -17.45 -21.39 6.82
C ASP A 263 -18.44 -21.48 5.66
N TRP A 264 -18.27 -22.49 4.81
CA TRP A 264 -19.08 -22.74 3.62
C TRP A 264 -20.58 -23.00 3.91
N SER A 265 -20.97 -23.17 5.18
CA SER A 265 -22.37 -23.33 5.57
C SER A 265 -23.14 -22.00 5.71
N LYS A 266 -22.45 -20.85 5.61
CA LYS A 266 -23.02 -19.52 5.78
C LYS A 266 -22.77 -18.66 4.53
N PRO A 267 -23.55 -17.58 4.32
CA PRO A 267 -23.20 -16.57 3.33
C PRO A 267 -21.74 -16.12 3.47
N LEU A 268 -21.00 -16.24 2.38
CA LEU A 268 -19.54 -16.11 2.36
C LEU A 268 -19.14 -14.64 2.45
N PRO A 269 -18.20 -14.23 3.34
CA PRO A 269 -17.72 -12.85 3.42
C PRO A 269 -16.77 -12.56 2.25
N THR A 270 -17.28 -11.94 1.18
CA THR A 270 -16.57 -11.88 -0.11
C THR A 270 -15.94 -10.52 -0.41
N PHE A 271 -16.40 -9.45 0.25
CA PHE A 271 -15.79 -8.14 0.11
C PHE A 271 -16.06 -7.29 1.36
N ALA A 272 -15.09 -6.46 1.75
CA ALA A 272 -15.28 -5.43 2.76
C ALA A 272 -14.38 -4.25 2.46
N ILE A 273 -14.88 -3.03 2.69
CA ILE A 273 -14.11 -1.82 2.47
C ILE A 273 -14.63 -0.68 3.36
N ARG A 274 -13.70 0.17 3.81
CA ARG A 274 -14.00 1.51 4.29
C ARG A 274 -14.25 2.42 3.09
N VAL A 275 -15.46 2.95 2.92
CA VAL A 275 -15.85 3.66 1.69
C VAL A 275 -14.96 4.89 1.47
N PRO A 276 -14.18 4.93 0.36
CA PRO A 276 -13.24 6.02 0.12
C PRO A 276 -13.94 7.25 -0.45
N ALA A 277 -13.35 8.43 -0.25
CA ALA A 277 -13.95 9.71 -0.67
C ALA A 277 -14.29 9.76 -2.18
N HIS A 278 -13.48 9.14 -3.04
CA HIS A 278 -13.71 9.13 -4.50
C HIS A 278 -14.85 8.21 -4.96
N TRP A 279 -15.52 7.50 -4.03
CA TRP A 279 -16.76 6.76 -4.31
C TRP A 279 -18.02 7.61 -4.11
N LEU A 280 -17.86 8.81 -3.55
CA LEU A 280 -18.98 9.66 -3.21
C LEU A 280 -19.32 10.61 -4.36
N ASP A 281 -20.60 10.94 -4.45
CA ASP A 281 -21.11 12.00 -5.31
C ASP A 281 -20.96 13.38 -4.62
N TYR A 282 -21.46 14.43 -5.29
CA TYR A 282 -21.45 15.79 -4.75
C TYR A 282 -22.34 15.97 -3.51
N ASN A 283 -23.22 15.01 -3.20
CA ASN A 283 -24.06 15.01 -2.00
C ASN A 283 -23.38 14.30 -0.81
N GLY A 284 -22.19 13.71 -1.02
CA GLY A 284 -21.48 12.97 0.02
C GLY A 284 -21.95 11.53 0.21
N HIS A 285 -22.77 11.00 -0.70
CA HIS A 285 -23.23 9.61 -0.67
C HIS A 285 -22.57 8.80 -1.78
N MET A 286 -22.42 7.50 -1.55
CA MET A 286 -21.89 6.58 -2.55
C MET A 286 -22.73 6.66 -3.82
N THR A 287 -22.10 6.95 -4.96
CA THR A 287 -22.80 7.03 -6.25
C THR A 287 -23.27 5.65 -6.69
N GLU A 288 -24.37 5.60 -7.45
CA GLU A 288 -25.07 4.37 -7.85
C GLU A 288 -24.15 3.31 -8.49
N SER A 289 -23.19 3.74 -9.32
CA SER A 289 -22.26 2.85 -10.01
C SER A 289 -21.28 2.15 -9.07
N ARG A 290 -20.96 2.76 -7.92
CA ARG A 290 -20.04 2.19 -6.93
C ARG A 290 -20.67 1.04 -6.14
N TYR A 291 -22.00 0.98 -6.05
CA TYR A 291 -22.67 -0.22 -5.55
C TYR A 291 -22.40 -1.41 -6.46
N LEU A 292 -22.58 -1.23 -7.78
CA LEU A 292 -22.31 -2.30 -8.76
C LEU A 292 -20.84 -2.72 -8.73
N GLU A 293 -19.92 -1.76 -8.66
CA GLU A 293 -18.49 -2.06 -8.54
C GLU A 293 -18.17 -2.86 -7.26
N ALA A 294 -18.74 -2.49 -6.11
CA ALA A 294 -18.55 -3.24 -4.87
C ALA A 294 -19.11 -4.68 -4.97
N PHE A 295 -20.28 -4.86 -5.60
CA PHE A 295 -20.83 -6.19 -5.87
C PHE A 295 -20.01 -6.99 -6.89
N ALA A 296 -19.39 -6.33 -7.86
CA ALA A 296 -18.44 -6.95 -8.77
C ALA A 296 -17.19 -7.43 -8.00
N PHE A 297 -16.64 -6.63 -7.09
CA PHE A 297 -15.53 -7.07 -6.23
C PHE A 297 -15.91 -8.23 -5.30
N ALA A 298 -17.15 -8.26 -4.80
CA ALA A 298 -17.68 -9.40 -4.04
C ALA A 298 -17.84 -10.66 -4.92
N THR A 299 -18.18 -10.48 -6.19
CA THR A 299 -18.19 -11.56 -7.18
C THR A 299 -16.79 -12.09 -7.43
N ASP A 300 -15.80 -11.21 -7.63
CA ASP A 300 -14.40 -11.61 -7.79
C ASP A 300 -13.86 -12.30 -6.53
N GLY A 301 -14.27 -11.84 -5.34
CA GLY A 301 -13.97 -12.48 -4.06
C GLY A 301 -14.48 -13.92 -4.01
N PHE A 302 -15.74 -14.14 -4.39
CA PHE A 302 -16.30 -15.48 -4.52
C PHE A 302 -15.54 -16.33 -5.56
N MET A 303 -15.26 -15.76 -6.74
CA MET A 303 -14.52 -16.44 -7.81
C MET A 303 -13.16 -16.94 -7.32
N ARG A 304 -12.41 -16.12 -6.58
CA ARG A 304 -11.14 -16.54 -5.96
C ARG A 304 -11.33 -17.71 -4.99
N MET A 305 -12.34 -17.67 -4.12
CA MET A 305 -12.62 -18.75 -3.15
C MET A 305 -12.87 -20.10 -3.84
N ILE A 306 -13.58 -20.10 -4.98
CA ILE A 306 -13.85 -21.32 -5.76
C ILE A 306 -12.71 -21.73 -6.70
N GLY A 307 -11.56 -21.03 -6.68
CA GLY A 307 -10.40 -21.34 -7.50
C GLY A 307 -10.49 -20.83 -8.95
N THR A 308 -11.29 -19.79 -9.19
CA THR A 308 -11.27 -19.00 -10.44
C THR A 308 -10.46 -17.72 -10.18
N ASP A 309 -9.14 -17.89 -10.08
CA ASP A 309 -8.17 -16.83 -9.81
C ASP A 309 -7.35 -16.46 -11.06
N ALA A 310 -6.25 -15.72 -10.87
CA ALA A 310 -5.37 -15.30 -11.97
C ALA A 310 -4.78 -16.50 -12.76
N ASP A 311 -4.47 -17.61 -12.09
CA ASP A 311 -3.93 -18.81 -12.75
C ASP A 311 -5.01 -19.52 -13.57
N ALA A 312 -6.25 -19.58 -13.06
CA ALA A 312 -7.38 -20.10 -13.82
C ALA A 312 -7.69 -19.26 -15.07
N ILE A 313 -7.62 -17.92 -14.94
CA ILE A 313 -7.80 -17.00 -16.06
C ILE A 313 -6.68 -17.19 -17.09
N ALA A 314 -5.43 -17.31 -16.65
CA ALA A 314 -4.29 -17.59 -17.52
C ALA A 314 -4.41 -18.96 -18.22
N ALA A 315 -5.01 -19.95 -17.55
CA ALA A 315 -5.34 -21.26 -18.13
C ALA A 315 -6.56 -21.21 -19.09
N GLY A 316 -7.23 -20.06 -19.20
CA GLY A 316 -8.33 -19.84 -20.13
C GLY A 316 -9.73 -20.13 -19.57
N HIS A 317 -9.92 -20.10 -18.25
CA HIS A 317 -11.21 -20.34 -17.61
C HIS A 317 -11.65 -19.15 -16.73
N SER A 318 -12.90 -18.71 -16.87
CA SER A 318 -13.44 -17.59 -16.09
C SER A 318 -14.97 -17.65 -15.96
N LEU A 319 -15.53 -16.81 -15.08
CA LEU A 319 -16.96 -16.61 -14.91
C LEU A 319 -17.32 -15.17 -15.31
N PHE A 320 -18.28 -15.02 -16.22
CA PHE A 320 -18.74 -13.71 -16.68
C PHE A 320 -20.14 -13.44 -16.16
N THR A 321 -20.36 -12.25 -15.62
CA THR A 321 -21.70 -11.79 -15.24
C THR A 321 -22.53 -11.53 -16.50
N ALA A 322 -23.59 -12.32 -16.69
CA ALA A 322 -24.52 -12.19 -17.80
C ALA A 322 -25.70 -11.27 -17.47
N GLU A 323 -26.17 -11.29 -16.22
CA GLU A 323 -27.24 -10.41 -15.74
C GLU A 323 -26.96 -9.93 -14.31
N THR A 324 -27.45 -8.74 -13.99
CA THR A 324 -27.34 -8.11 -12.67
C THR A 324 -28.61 -7.34 -12.35
N HIS A 325 -29.09 -7.49 -11.12
CA HIS A 325 -30.18 -6.68 -10.58
C HIS A 325 -29.83 -6.17 -9.18
N ILE A 326 -29.81 -4.85 -9.01
CA ILE A 326 -29.47 -4.18 -7.74
C ILE A 326 -30.71 -3.55 -7.13
N ARG A 327 -30.86 -3.72 -5.81
CA ARG A 327 -31.81 -2.94 -5.00
C ARG A 327 -31.02 -2.04 -4.05
N HIS A 328 -31.18 -0.73 -4.21
CA HIS A 328 -30.68 0.26 -3.26
C HIS A 328 -31.70 0.44 -2.14
N LEU A 329 -31.31 0.12 -0.90
CA LEU A 329 -32.21 0.08 0.26
C LEU A 329 -31.88 1.17 1.29
N GLY A 330 -30.62 1.60 1.36
CA GLY A 330 -30.15 2.68 2.20
C GLY A 330 -28.96 3.42 1.58
N GLU A 331 -28.73 4.64 2.05
CA GLU A 331 -27.59 5.46 1.66
C GLU A 331 -26.32 5.03 2.42
N VAL A 332 -25.18 5.20 1.77
CA VAL A 332 -23.84 4.92 2.29
C VAL A 332 -23.03 6.19 2.20
N SER A 333 -22.48 6.65 3.33
CA SER A 333 -21.72 7.90 3.44
C SER A 333 -20.21 7.64 3.45
N ARG A 334 -19.43 8.73 3.49
CA ARG A 334 -17.97 8.67 3.70
C ARG A 334 -17.62 7.90 4.96
N ASP A 335 -16.55 7.12 4.88
CA ASP A 335 -15.92 6.45 6.01
C ASP A 335 -16.82 5.41 6.73
N GLU A 336 -17.95 5.01 6.12
CA GLU A 336 -18.72 3.85 6.56
C GLU A 336 -17.97 2.55 6.21
N ASP A 337 -18.03 1.57 7.11
CA ASP A 337 -17.48 0.23 6.90
C ASP A 337 -18.56 -0.66 6.28
N ILE A 338 -18.46 -0.89 4.97
CA ILE A 338 -19.37 -1.81 4.28
C ILE A 338 -18.74 -3.20 4.17
N ALA A 339 -19.58 -4.22 4.36
CA ALA A 339 -19.25 -5.62 4.14
C ALA A 339 -20.29 -6.26 3.23
N ILE A 340 -19.84 -7.13 2.32
CA ILE A 340 -20.69 -7.89 1.41
C ILE A 340 -20.53 -9.37 1.70
N THR A 341 -21.67 -10.04 1.84
CA THR A 341 -21.74 -11.50 1.89
C THR A 341 -22.39 -12.05 0.62
N THR A 342 -21.88 -13.17 0.12
CA THR A 342 -22.40 -13.87 -1.06
C THR A 342 -23.03 -15.20 -0.67
N GLN A 343 -24.29 -15.39 -1.06
CA GLN A 343 -24.99 -16.67 -1.02
C GLN A 343 -25.14 -17.22 -2.44
N VAL A 344 -24.59 -18.42 -2.68
CA VAL A 344 -24.89 -19.20 -3.89
C VAL A 344 -26.34 -19.71 -3.83
N ILE A 345 -27.15 -19.29 -4.80
CA ILE A 345 -28.56 -19.70 -4.96
C ILE A 345 -28.64 -20.97 -5.80
N GLU A 346 -27.88 -21.01 -6.89
CA GLU A 346 -27.78 -22.18 -7.76
C GLU A 346 -26.38 -22.23 -8.38
N ALA A 347 -25.80 -23.42 -8.50
CA ALA A 347 -24.62 -23.66 -9.34
C ALA A 347 -24.86 -24.93 -10.18
N LYS A 348 -25.36 -24.77 -11.41
CA LYS A 348 -25.80 -25.88 -12.24
C LYS A 348 -25.26 -25.78 -13.66
N GLY A 349 -24.50 -26.79 -14.05
CA GLY A 349 -23.73 -26.76 -15.30
C GLY A 349 -22.90 -25.46 -15.38
N LYS A 350 -22.77 -24.89 -16.56
CA LYS A 350 -22.08 -23.59 -16.76
C LYS A 350 -22.69 -22.37 -16.04
N LYS A 351 -23.85 -22.45 -15.38
CA LYS A 351 -24.52 -21.30 -14.74
C LYS A 351 -24.25 -21.25 -13.24
N VAL A 352 -23.98 -20.06 -12.73
CA VAL A 352 -23.87 -19.78 -11.29
C VAL A 352 -24.75 -18.58 -10.97
N HIS A 353 -25.66 -18.74 -10.01
CA HIS A 353 -26.58 -17.71 -9.55
C HIS A 353 -26.18 -17.30 -8.12
N LEU A 354 -25.80 -16.04 -7.97
CA LEU A 354 -25.34 -15.46 -6.71
C LEU A 354 -26.32 -14.40 -6.20
N TRP A 355 -26.45 -14.36 -4.89
CA TRP A 355 -27.09 -13.28 -4.15
C TRP A 355 -26.07 -12.60 -3.25
N HIS A 356 -26.01 -11.27 -3.30
CA HIS A 356 -25.14 -10.44 -2.50
C HIS A 356 -25.95 -9.55 -1.56
N GLU A 357 -25.50 -9.43 -0.31
CA GLU A 357 -26.01 -8.45 0.64
C GLU A 357 -24.89 -7.52 1.09
N MET A 358 -25.08 -6.21 0.89
CA MET A 358 -24.20 -5.18 1.41
C MET A 358 -24.74 -4.62 2.72
N ARG A 359 -23.93 -4.64 3.77
CA ARG A 359 -24.30 -4.22 5.12
C ARG A 359 -23.26 -3.32 5.76
N GLU A 360 -23.72 -2.42 6.62
CA GLU A 360 -22.89 -1.77 7.64
C GLU A 360 -23.37 -2.28 9.01
N GLY A 361 -22.56 -3.11 9.66
CA GLY A 361 -22.98 -3.83 10.86
C GLY A 361 -24.25 -4.65 10.61
N SER A 362 -25.35 -4.28 11.28
CA SER A 362 -26.66 -4.94 11.11
C SER A 362 -27.54 -4.31 10.03
N ARG A 363 -27.22 -3.11 9.55
CA ARG A 363 -28.04 -2.34 8.60
C ARG A 363 -27.82 -2.89 7.18
N LEU A 364 -28.91 -3.29 6.51
CA LEU A 364 -28.88 -3.70 5.10
C LEU A 364 -28.96 -2.46 4.20
N LEU A 365 -27.96 -2.29 3.34
CA LEU A 365 -27.76 -1.10 2.51
C LEU A 365 -28.21 -1.34 1.07
N ALA A 366 -27.83 -2.49 0.52
CA ALA A 366 -28.19 -2.86 -0.84
C ALA A 366 -28.13 -4.38 -1.00
N THR A 367 -28.83 -4.90 -2.01
CA THR A 367 -28.74 -6.30 -2.43
C THR A 367 -28.46 -6.37 -3.93
N SER A 368 -27.73 -7.39 -4.37
CA SER A 368 -27.52 -7.66 -5.78
C SER A 368 -27.73 -9.13 -6.13
N GLU A 369 -28.46 -9.38 -7.22
CA GLU A 369 -28.66 -10.70 -7.81
C GLU A 369 -27.85 -10.78 -9.09
N HIS A 370 -26.88 -11.71 -9.14
CA HIS A 370 -25.98 -11.90 -10.28
C HIS A 370 -26.18 -13.28 -10.90
N LEU A 371 -26.40 -13.32 -12.21
CA LEU A 371 -26.31 -14.56 -12.99
C LEU A 371 -24.97 -14.57 -13.74
N LEU A 372 -24.15 -15.58 -13.46
CA LEU A 372 -22.87 -15.79 -14.11
C LEU A 372 -22.89 -17.01 -15.02
N ILE A 373 -22.05 -16.95 -16.06
CA ILE A 373 -21.83 -18.03 -17.00
C ILE A 373 -20.33 -18.33 -17.04
N HIS A 374 -19.99 -19.61 -16.87
CA HIS A 374 -18.62 -20.07 -17.01
C HIS A 374 -18.23 -20.10 -18.50
N MET A 375 -17.05 -19.56 -18.77
CA MET A 375 -16.51 -19.32 -20.10
C MET A 375 -15.16 -20.02 -20.27
N ASP A 376 -14.97 -20.64 -21.42
CA ASP A 376 -13.65 -20.97 -21.96
C ASP A 376 -13.17 -19.77 -22.80
N LEU A 377 -12.11 -19.12 -22.35
CA LEU A 377 -11.54 -17.93 -22.97
C LEU A 377 -10.79 -18.24 -24.27
N ASN A 378 -10.29 -19.47 -24.43
CA ASN A 378 -9.63 -19.93 -25.64
C ASN A 378 -10.67 -20.19 -26.75
N ALA A 379 -11.76 -20.89 -26.40
CA ALA A 379 -12.87 -21.15 -27.30
C ALA A 379 -13.82 -19.94 -27.47
N ARG A 380 -13.72 -18.95 -26.58
CA ARG A 380 -14.62 -17.78 -26.47
C ARG A 380 -16.09 -18.19 -26.41
N ALA A 381 -16.38 -19.27 -25.68
CA ALA A 381 -17.70 -19.86 -25.59
C ALA A 381 -17.98 -20.32 -24.16
N SER A 382 -19.26 -20.41 -23.82
CA SER A 382 -19.67 -20.93 -22.53
C SER A 382 -19.32 -22.42 -22.43
N ALA A 383 -18.72 -22.84 -21.32
CA ALA A 383 -18.25 -24.21 -21.11
C ALA A 383 -18.52 -24.67 -19.67
N GLU A 384 -18.45 -25.97 -19.42
CA GLU A 384 -18.48 -26.46 -18.04
C GLU A 384 -17.22 -26.03 -17.27
N PRO A 385 -17.34 -25.72 -15.96
CA PRO A 385 -16.18 -25.43 -15.13
C PRO A 385 -15.19 -26.60 -15.05
N PRO A 386 -13.89 -26.32 -14.89
CA PRO A 386 -12.90 -27.35 -14.58
C PRO A 386 -13.31 -28.18 -13.34
N PRO A 387 -12.93 -29.47 -13.26
CA PRO A 387 -13.38 -30.36 -12.18
C PRO A 387 -13.14 -29.83 -10.76
N ALA A 388 -12.02 -29.14 -10.52
CA ALA A 388 -11.70 -28.56 -9.21
C ALA A 388 -12.67 -27.42 -8.83
N VAL A 389 -12.97 -26.52 -9.77
CA VAL A 389 -13.93 -25.42 -9.58
C VAL A 389 -15.35 -25.99 -9.43
N ARG A 390 -15.72 -26.98 -10.25
CA ARG A 390 -16.98 -27.71 -10.13
C ARG A 390 -17.18 -28.30 -8.74
N ALA A 391 -16.20 -29.00 -8.20
CA ALA A 391 -16.30 -29.61 -6.87
C ALA A 391 -16.58 -28.57 -5.77
N LYS A 392 -15.91 -27.40 -5.84
CA LYS A 392 -16.16 -26.30 -4.89
C LYS A 392 -17.55 -25.67 -5.08
N LEU A 393 -17.98 -25.45 -6.31
CA LEU A 393 -19.32 -24.94 -6.64
C LEU A 393 -20.43 -25.87 -6.13
N ASP A 394 -20.28 -27.18 -6.31
CA ASP A 394 -21.26 -28.17 -5.85
C ASP A 394 -21.29 -28.22 -4.31
N HIS A 395 -20.11 -28.15 -3.66
CA HIS A 395 -20.01 -28.10 -2.21
C HIS A 395 -20.74 -26.88 -1.61
N VAL A 396 -20.45 -25.68 -2.10
CA VAL A 396 -21.11 -24.45 -1.60
C VAL A 396 -22.60 -24.43 -1.92
N ALA A 397 -23.01 -24.88 -3.11
CA ALA A 397 -24.42 -24.95 -3.46
C ALA A 397 -25.19 -25.93 -2.55
N GLN A 398 -24.59 -27.07 -2.23
CA GLN A 398 -25.17 -28.03 -1.28
C GLN A 398 -25.26 -27.44 0.13
N ALA A 399 -24.21 -26.78 0.60
CA ALA A 399 -24.19 -26.16 1.92
C ALA A 399 -25.24 -25.05 2.04
N HIS A 400 -25.38 -24.22 1.00
CA HIS A 400 -26.31 -23.10 0.96
C HIS A 400 -27.77 -23.50 0.66
N ALA A 401 -28.02 -24.72 0.18
CA ALA A 401 -29.39 -25.19 -0.11
C ALA A 401 -30.33 -25.17 1.11
N SER A 402 -29.77 -25.21 2.32
CA SER A 402 -30.51 -25.14 3.58
C SER A 402 -30.72 -23.72 4.11
N LEU A 403 -30.05 -22.72 3.53
CA LEU A 403 -30.18 -21.33 3.94
C LEU A 403 -31.54 -20.76 3.52
N PRO A 404 -32.09 -19.78 4.27
CA PRO A 404 -33.30 -19.10 3.87
C PRO A 404 -33.17 -18.48 2.47
N THR A 405 -34.27 -18.50 1.71
CA THR A 405 -34.35 -17.76 0.45
C THR A 405 -34.23 -16.26 0.74
N PRO A 406 -33.31 -15.53 0.08
CA PRO A 406 -33.15 -14.11 0.34
C PRO A 406 -34.38 -13.29 -0.02
N ASP A 407 -34.67 -12.25 0.78
CA ASP A 407 -35.73 -11.31 0.48
C ASP A 407 -35.39 -10.48 -0.77
N GLY A 408 -36.18 -10.65 -1.83
CA GLY A 408 -36.06 -9.91 -3.08
C GLY A 408 -35.37 -10.65 -4.22
N LEU A 409 -35.08 -11.94 -4.05
CA LEU A 409 -34.65 -12.82 -5.13
C LEU A 409 -35.70 -12.83 -6.27
N GLY A 410 -35.26 -12.64 -7.51
CA GLY A 410 -36.11 -12.58 -8.71
C GLY A 410 -36.94 -11.29 -8.85
N ARG A 411 -36.64 -10.24 -8.07
CA ARG A 411 -37.31 -8.94 -8.25
C ARG A 411 -36.88 -8.26 -9.55
N HIS A 412 -37.74 -7.40 -10.07
CA HIS A 412 -37.45 -6.59 -11.27
C HIS A 412 -37.92 -5.15 -11.11
N VAL A 413 -37.37 -4.26 -11.95
CA VAL A 413 -37.73 -2.83 -11.96
C VAL A 413 -39.22 -2.67 -12.31
N GLY A 414 -39.92 -1.87 -11.51
CA GLY A 414 -41.36 -1.63 -11.67
C GLY A 414 -42.26 -2.60 -10.90
N GLN A 415 -41.72 -3.64 -10.26
CA GLN A 415 -42.49 -4.51 -9.37
C GLN A 415 -42.95 -3.74 -8.12
N ARG A 416 -44.24 -3.81 -7.80
CA ARG A 416 -44.79 -3.18 -6.59
C ARG A 416 -44.09 -3.71 -5.34
N ARG A 417 -43.86 -2.83 -4.37
CA ARG A 417 -43.13 -3.17 -3.14
C ARG A 417 -43.82 -4.27 -2.36
#